data_AF-A0A3B8X0U4-F1
#
_entry.id   AF-A0A3B8X0U4-F1
#
_cell.length_a   1.000
_cell.length_b   1.000
_cell.length_c   1.000
_cell.angle_alpha   90.00
_cell.angle_beta   90.00
_cell.angle_gamma   90.00
#
_symmetry.space_group_name_H-M   'P 1'
#
loop_
_entity.id
_entity.type
_entity.pdbx_description
1 polymer ?
#
loop_
_entity_poly.entity_id
_entity_poly.type
_entity_poly.pdbx_seq_one_letter_code
_entity_poly.pdbx_strand_id
1 'polypeptide(L)'
;MKKILTATSNDVIITTVQNACKKYSAYFETDVFSDTEQIINYIDYQIPEIKVIDFSDEKVDAKRILAAIDGDPWLHYGGIIAVCQNARMISEIEEKKNPNIVSVQTVKEFTKHFNRLLRILWQNQQFLYTRGMQDVIGGQESGSFICGNDPMDIRFYTNFLVSYLYNTNRISDEDRFNLQMTLMELLTNALEHGNLEISYEDKSKWMNQGGDILQLIGARAAMPQFSNRRIYISYTIGKVKSAFKIKDDGNGFDWKTRLNKDTTTELHGRGISLSQSMVSDLHYNDKGNEVSFEITNIRNTVNNVPGMLKPFDTVSYKDKQVVCRQHEVSNDLYFIVSGRYAVYSGRKLISVLTPNDMFIGEMAFLLNDRRSATILAVGDCKLIRIPKQDFLSLIRRNPHYGIFLSKMLAQRLIRQTDKTLELANKINEITRVN
;
A
#
# COMPACT_ATOMS: atom_id res chain seq x y z
N MET A 1 -1.45 18.55 5.35
CA MET A 1 -1.69 18.32 3.90
C MET A 1 -0.73 17.23 3.43
N LYS A 2 -1.16 16.41 2.46
CA LYS A 2 -0.37 15.36 1.83
C LYS A 2 0.58 15.96 0.79
N LYS A 3 1.84 15.52 0.80
CA LYS A 3 2.89 16.10 -0.06
C LYS A 3 3.08 15.24 -1.31
N ILE A 4 3.00 15.89 -2.46
CA ILE A 4 3.32 15.30 -3.77
C ILE A 4 4.67 15.87 -4.20
N LEU A 5 5.66 15.00 -4.34
CA LEU A 5 6.91 15.37 -4.97
C LEU A 5 6.76 15.33 -6.48
N THR A 6 7.15 16.40 -7.17
CA THR A 6 7.23 16.47 -8.63
C THR A 6 8.70 16.64 -9.04
N ALA A 7 9.32 15.54 -9.44
CA ALA A 7 10.72 15.45 -9.84
C ALA A 7 10.83 15.58 -11.37
N THR A 8 10.91 16.81 -11.86
CA THR A 8 11.02 17.15 -13.29
C THR A 8 11.37 18.65 -13.48
N SER A 9 11.93 18.99 -14.62
CA SER A 9 12.10 20.32 -15.20
C SER A 9 11.12 20.60 -16.35
N ASN A 10 10.25 19.64 -16.67
CA ASN A 10 9.26 19.74 -17.73
C ASN A 10 8.03 20.55 -17.28
N ASP A 11 7.88 21.75 -17.82
CA ASP A 11 6.79 22.69 -17.50
C ASP A 11 5.39 22.11 -17.71
N VAL A 12 5.22 21.20 -18.67
CA VAL A 12 3.92 20.56 -18.94
C VAL A 12 3.51 19.67 -17.76
N ILE A 13 4.44 18.88 -17.23
CA ILE A 13 4.19 18.01 -16.07
C ILE A 13 3.98 18.87 -14.82
N ILE A 14 4.85 19.86 -14.60
CA ILE A 14 4.77 20.78 -13.45
C ILE A 14 3.40 21.46 -13.41
N THR A 15 2.99 22.07 -14.52
CA THR A 15 1.72 22.80 -14.63
C THR A 15 0.53 21.86 -14.44
N THR A 16 0.62 20.63 -14.96
CA THR A 16 -0.43 19.60 -14.76
C THR A 16 -0.60 19.27 -13.27
N VAL A 17 0.50 19.01 -12.56
CA VAL A 17 0.43 18.66 -11.13
C VAL A 17 -0.08 19.84 -10.32
N GLN A 18 0.46 21.04 -10.54
CA GLN A 18 0.04 22.25 -9.82
C GLN A 18 -1.44 22.56 -10.04
N ASN A 19 -1.95 22.47 -11.26
CA ASN A 19 -3.36 22.72 -11.56
C ASN A 19 -4.28 21.68 -10.94
N ALA A 20 -3.85 20.41 -10.88
CA ALA A 20 -4.61 19.38 -10.18
C ALA A 20 -4.62 19.63 -8.66
N CYS A 21 -3.46 19.91 -8.04
CA CYS A 21 -3.36 20.20 -6.61
C CYS A 21 -4.20 21.43 -6.20
N LYS A 22 -4.26 22.48 -7.05
CA LYS A 22 -5.12 23.65 -6.79
C LYS A 22 -6.60 23.28 -6.60
N LYS A 23 -7.11 22.25 -7.29
CA LYS A 23 -8.51 21.79 -7.14
C LYS A 23 -8.76 21.06 -5.81
N TYR A 24 -7.72 20.54 -5.17
CA TYR A 24 -7.78 19.79 -3.92
C TYR A 24 -6.84 20.39 -2.86
N SER A 25 -6.68 21.72 -2.85
CA SER A 25 -5.66 22.44 -2.09
C SER A 25 -5.76 22.27 -0.57
N ALA A 26 -6.95 21.94 -0.04
CA ALA A 26 -7.12 21.60 1.37
C ALA A 26 -6.43 20.29 1.77
N TYR A 27 -6.07 19.44 0.79
CA TYR A 27 -5.59 18.09 1.02
C TYR A 27 -4.23 17.81 0.41
N PHE A 28 -3.96 18.31 -0.80
CA PHE A 28 -2.73 18.06 -1.53
C PHE A 28 -1.95 19.33 -1.78
N GLU A 29 -0.65 19.23 -1.62
CA GLU A 29 0.32 20.26 -1.97
C GLU A 29 1.45 19.60 -2.79
N THR A 30 2.02 20.33 -3.75
CA THR A 30 3.14 19.83 -4.56
C THR A 30 4.40 20.64 -4.30
N ASP A 31 5.51 19.92 -4.13
CA ASP A 31 6.85 20.50 -4.10
C ASP A 31 7.58 20.03 -5.38
N VAL A 32 8.17 20.98 -6.12
CA VAL A 32 8.78 20.74 -7.44
C VAL A 32 10.28 20.89 -7.34
N PHE A 33 11.02 19.91 -7.86
CA PHE A 33 12.47 19.95 -7.91
C PHE A 33 12.96 19.40 -9.25
N SER A 34 14.05 19.99 -9.76
CA SER A 34 14.70 19.58 -11.01
C SER A 34 16.15 19.15 -10.84
N ASP A 35 16.66 19.17 -9.60
CA ASP A 35 18.02 18.71 -9.26
C ASP A 35 17.95 17.35 -8.55
N THR A 36 18.73 16.39 -9.04
CA THR A 36 18.66 15.00 -8.58
C THR A 36 19.03 14.85 -7.10
N GLU A 37 20.05 15.57 -6.62
CA GLU A 37 20.47 15.48 -5.20
C GLU A 37 19.44 16.13 -4.28
N GLN A 38 18.89 17.28 -4.67
CA GLN A 38 17.80 17.91 -3.93
C GLN A 38 16.57 17.00 -3.83
N ILE A 39 16.23 16.32 -4.92
CA ILE A 39 15.13 15.36 -4.96
C ILE A 39 15.35 14.21 -3.97
N ILE A 40 16.53 13.57 -4.00
CA ILE A 40 16.86 12.45 -3.10
C ILE A 40 16.83 12.92 -1.64
N ASN A 41 17.47 14.05 -1.34
CA ASN A 41 17.44 14.62 0.01
C ASN A 41 16.00 14.92 0.48
N TYR A 42 15.17 15.51 -0.39
CA TYR A 42 13.77 15.75 -0.06
C TYR A 42 13.02 14.45 0.26
N ILE A 43 13.23 13.39 -0.54
CA ILE A 43 12.63 12.07 -0.32
C ILE A 43 13.03 11.49 1.04
N ASP A 44 14.31 11.59 1.42
CA ASP A 44 14.86 11.11 2.70
C ASP A 44 14.23 11.80 3.92
N TYR A 45 14.02 13.12 3.85
CA TYR A 45 13.58 13.90 5.00
C TYR A 45 12.08 14.12 5.06
N GLN A 46 11.43 14.38 3.93
CA GLN A 46 9.99 14.68 3.88
C GLN A 46 9.15 13.41 3.78
N ILE A 47 9.67 12.36 3.12
CA ILE A 47 8.97 11.08 2.92
C ILE A 47 7.59 11.32 2.29
N PRO A 48 7.55 11.90 1.07
CA PRO A 48 6.29 12.25 0.40
C PRO A 48 5.48 11.00 0.06
N GLU A 49 4.15 11.08 0.20
CA GLU A 49 3.27 9.94 -0.02
C GLU A 49 3.12 9.58 -1.50
N ILE A 50 3.26 10.57 -2.39
CA ILE A 50 3.22 10.39 -3.84
C ILE A 50 4.45 11.06 -4.46
N LYS A 51 5.08 10.35 -5.40
CA LYS A 51 6.28 10.80 -6.11
C LYS A 51 6.02 10.72 -7.61
N VAL A 52 5.86 11.86 -8.27
CA VAL A 52 5.83 11.96 -9.72
C VAL A 52 7.27 12.09 -10.20
N ILE A 53 7.77 11.08 -10.90
CA ILE A 53 9.16 11.03 -11.38
C ILE A 53 9.14 11.00 -12.90
N ASP A 54 9.76 12.00 -13.51
CA ASP A 54 9.88 12.09 -14.96
C ASP A 54 11.15 11.39 -15.46
N PHE A 55 10.96 10.23 -16.08
CA PHE A 55 12.03 9.45 -16.72
C PHE A 55 12.39 9.96 -18.11
N SER A 56 11.67 10.95 -18.64
CA SER A 56 11.97 11.60 -19.91
C SER A 56 12.82 12.87 -19.78
N ASP A 57 13.07 13.32 -18.55
CA ASP A 57 13.87 14.51 -18.27
C ASP A 57 15.37 14.19 -18.21
N GLU A 58 16.17 14.90 -19.00
CA GLU A 58 17.62 14.76 -19.02
C GLU A 58 18.32 15.41 -17.81
N LYS A 59 17.69 16.40 -17.16
CA LYS A 59 18.25 17.08 -15.98
C LYS A 59 18.04 16.28 -14.70
N VAL A 60 17.06 15.38 -14.69
CA VAL A 60 16.67 14.57 -13.53
C VAL A 60 17.05 13.12 -13.82
N ASP A 61 18.02 12.58 -13.07
CA ASP A 61 18.36 11.16 -13.17
C ASP A 61 17.33 10.33 -12.39
N ALA A 62 16.22 10.06 -13.06
CA ALA A 62 15.11 9.26 -12.54
C ALA A 62 15.55 7.84 -12.16
N LYS A 63 16.55 7.26 -12.85
CA LYS A 63 17.05 5.92 -12.54
C LYS A 63 17.80 5.93 -11.21
N ARG A 64 18.60 6.97 -10.95
CA ARG A 64 19.29 7.16 -9.68
C ARG A 64 18.34 7.44 -8.53
N ILE A 65 17.30 8.25 -8.75
CA ILE A 65 16.25 8.49 -7.75
C ILE A 65 15.54 7.17 -7.40
N LEU A 66 15.16 6.39 -8.41
CA LEU A 66 14.53 5.09 -8.19
C LEU A 66 15.47 4.12 -7.44
N ALA A 67 16.76 4.09 -7.79
CA ALA A 67 17.74 3.28 -7.08
C ALA A 67 17.93 3.70 -5.61
N ALA A 68 17.85 5.00 -5.30
CA ALA A 68 17.88 5.50 -3.93
C ALA A 68 16.65 5.02 -3.14
N ILE A 69 15.45 5.14 -3.75
CA ILE A 69 14.20 4.64 -3.18
C ILE A 69 14.26 3.13 -2.92
N ASP A 70 14.79 2.37 -3.89
CA ASP A 70 14.90 0.90 -3.81
C ASP A 70 16.00 0.44 -2.85
N GLY A 71 16.95 1.31 -2.50
CA GLY A 71 17.96 1.06 -1.49
C GLY A 71 17.37 0.90 -0.08
N ASP A 72 16.32 1.68 0.24
CA ASP A 72 15.51 1.48 1.43
C ASP A 72 14.00 1.66 1.15
N PRO A 73 13.33 0.62 0.63
CA PRO A 73 11.89 0.65 0.36
C PRO A 73 11.05 0.83 1.62
N TRP A 74 11.64 0.54 2.79
CA TRP A 74 10.95 0.68 4.06
C TRP A 74 10.82 2.14 4.47
N LEU A 75 11.88 2.94 4.25
CA LEU A 75 11.89 4.37 4.52
C LEU A 75 11.06 5.15 3.49
N HIS A 76 11.18 4.79 2.20
CA HIS A 76 10.60 5.56 1.10
C HIS A 76 9.21 5.11 0.68
N TYR A 77 8.43 4.60 1.63
CA TYR A 77 7.03 4.22 1.43
C TYR A 77 6.24 5.33 0.71
N GLY A 78 5.51 4.96 -0.34
CA GLY A 78 4.67 5.87 -1.12
C GLY A 78 4.49 5.43 -2.57
N GLY A 79 3.47 5.96 -3.24
CA GLY A 79 3.17 5.64 -4.63
C GLY A 79 4.03 6.44 -5.61
N ILE A 80 4.69 5.76 -6.53
CA ILE A 80 5.46 6.36 -7.62
C ILE A 80 4.59 6.38 -8.88
N ILE A 81 4.47 7.57 -9.47
CA ILE A 81 3.89 7.77 -10.80
C ILE A 81 5.05 8.08 -11.73
N ALA A 82 5.45 7.09 -12.53
CA ALA A 82 6.52 7.22 -13.50
C ALA A 82 5.98 7.82 -14.81
N VAL A 83 6.54 8.96 -15.21
CA VAL A 83 6.23 9.61 -16.50
C VAL A 83 7.34 9.31 -17.48
N CYS A 84 6.98 8.77 -18.64
CA CYS A 84 7.92 8.25 -19.63
C CYS A 84 7.78 8.97 -20.97
N GLN A 85 8.83 8.92 -21.79
CA GLN A 85 8.80 9.52 -23.11
C GLN A 85 7.98 8.69 -24.11
N ASN A 86 8.11 7.37 -24.06
CA ASN A 86 7.58 6.46 -25.07
C ASN A 86 7.20 5.09 -24.48
N ALA A 87 6.50 4.27 -25.29
CA ALA A 87 6.01 2.95 -24.88
C ALA A 87 7.13 1.97 -24.52
N ARG A 88 8.31 2.06 -25.16
CA ARG A 88 9.46 1.20 -24.86
C ARG A 88 9.93 1.41 -23.41
N MET A 89 10.05 2.66 -22.99
CA MET A 89 10.45 3.00 -21.62
C MET A 89 9.40 2.58 -20.58
N ILE A 90 8.11 2.60 -20.95
CA ILE A 90 7.04 2.06 -20.10
C ILE A 90 7.29 0.58 -19.82
N SER A 91 7.51 -0.22 -20.86
CA SER A 91 7.80 -1.65 -20.72
C SER A 91 9.04 -1.91 -19.86
N GLU A 92 10.14 -1.17 -20.08
CA GLU A 92 11.37 -1.30 -19.30
C GLU A 92 11.17 -1.02 -17.79
N ILE A 93 10.27 -0.10 -17.43
CA ILE A 93 9.96 0.22 -16.04
C ILE A 93 9.01 -0.81 -15.44
N GLU A 94 8.01 -1.26 -16.19
CA GLU A 94 7.05 -2.28 -15.73
C GLU A 94 7.72 -3.63 -15.48
N GLU A 95 8.73 -3.99 -16.29
CA GLU A 95 9.54 -5.21 -16.11
C GLU A 95 10.28 -5.27 -14.78
N LYS A 96 10.57 -4.11 -14.15
CA LYS A 96 11.21 -4.05 -12.83
C LYS A 96 10.31 -4.53 -11.70
N LYS A 97 8.99 -4.67 -11.93
CA LYS A 97 8.00 -5.15 -10.96
C LYS A 97 8.10 -4.46 -9.59
N ASN A 98 8.40 -3.16 -9.58
CA ASN A 98 8.61 -2.42 -8.35
C ASN A 98 7.25 -2.18 -7.64
N PRO A 99 7.09 -2.63 -6.38
CA PRO A 99 5.80 -2.53 -5.68
C PRO A 99 5.41 -1.10 -5.29
N ASN A 100 6.35 -0.15 -5.32
CA ASN A 100 6.05 1.25 -5.05
C ASN A 100 5.56 1.98 -6.31
N ILE A 101 5.73 1.42 -7.51
CA ILE A 101 5.23 2.02 -8.75
C ILE A 101 3.75 1.70 -8.91
N VAL A 102 2.91 2.73 -8.76
CA VAL A 102 1.45 2.61 -8.88
C VAL A 102 0.95 2.89 -10.29
N SER A 103 1.70 3.67 -11.07
CA SER A 103 1.37 4.01 -12.45
C SER A 103 2.62 4.31 -13.27
N VAL A 104 2.64 3.81 -14.51
CA VAL A 104 3.63 4.16 -15.54
C VAL A 104 2.87 4.65 -16.76
N GLN A 105 3.21 5.83 -17.28
CA GLN A 105 2.45 6.46 -18.36
C GLN A 105 3.30 7.44 -19.15
N THR A 106 2.90 7.73 -20.39
CA THR A 106 3.56 8.78 -21.19
C THR A 106 3.20 10.17 -20.67
N VAL A 107 3.96 11.19 -21.04
CA VAL A 107 3.62 12.60 -20.74
C VAL A 107 2.20 12.94 -21.21
N LYS A 108 1.81 12.49 -22.42
CA LYS A 108 0.48 12.71 -22.98
C LYS A 108 -0.62 12.12 -22.09
N GLU A 109 -0.50 10.85 -21.73
CA GLU A 109 -1.50 10.19 -20.88
C GLU A 109 -1.51 10.77 -19.46
N PHE A 110 -0.35 11.13 -18.92
CA PHE A 110 -0.22 11.79 -17.63
C PHE A 110 -1.01 13.10 -17.58
N THR A 111 -0.83 13.99 -18.56
CA THR A 111 -1.54 15.28 -18.61
C THR A 111 -3.06 15.12 -18.67
N LYS A 112 -3.53 14.08 -19.36
CA LYS A 112 -4.95 13.76 -19.50
C LYS A 112 -5.56 13.15 -18.23
N HIS A 113 -4.81 12.30 -17.53
CA HIS A 113 -5.36 11.46 -16.46
C HIS A 113 -4.99 11.89 -15.04
N PHE A 114 -3.93 12.69 -14.85
CA PHE A 114 -3.43 13.01 -13.50
C PHE A 114 -4.48 13.66 -12.60
N ASN A 115 -5.29 14.58 -13.11
CA ASN A 115 -6.38 15.19 -12.33
C ASN A 115 -7.41 14.15 -11.85
N ARG A 116 -7.68 13.11 -12.66
CA ARG A 116 -8.56 12.00 -12.27
C ARG A 116 -7.89 11.12 -11.20
N LEU A 117 -6.61 10.80 -11.36
CA LEU A 117 -5.82 10.07 -10.35
C LEU A 117 -5.81 10.81 -9.00
N LEU A 118 -5.65 12.14 -9.01
CA LEU A 118 -5.66 12.91 -7.79
C LEU A 118 -7.03 12.94 -7.12
N ARG A 119 -8.12 13.00 -7.91
CA ARG A 119 -9.49 12.84 -7.39
C ARG A 119 -9.68 11.49 -6.71
N ILE A 120 -9.15 10.43 -7.32
CA ILE A 120 -9.23 9.08 -6.79
C ILE A 120 -8.55 9.00 -5.41
N LEU A 121 -7.34 9.54 -5.34
CA LEU A 121 -6.55 9.60 -4.11
C LEU A 121 -7.24 10.47 -3.04
N TRP A 122 -7.87 11.56 -3.45
CA TRP A 122 -8.68 12.42 -2.59
C TRP A 122 -9.90 11.69 -1.99
N GLN A 123 -10.59 10.87 -2.78
CA GLN A 123 -11.74 10.10 -2.30
C GLN A 123 -11.35 8.96 -1.35
N ASN A 124 -10.06 8.57 -1.32
CA ASN A 124 -9.59 7.38 -0.62
C ASN A 124 -8.38 7.67 0.26
N GLN A 125 -8.45 8.80 0.98
CA GLN A 125 -7.34 9.31 1.78
C GLN A 125 -6.89 8.37 2.90
N GLN A 126 -7.76 7.45 3.36
CA GLN A 126 -7.39 6.39 4.32
C GLN A 126 -6.14 5.59 3.90
N PHE A 127 -5.87 5.48 2.59
CA PHE A 127 -4.72 4.74 2.09
C PHE A 127 -3.44 5.57 1.98
N LEU A 128 -3.55 6.89 1.98
CA LEU A 128 -2.42 7.81 1.92
C LEU A 128 -1.80 8.07 3.29
N TYR A 129 -2.28 7.43 4.35
CA TYR A 129 -1.63 7.55 5.65
C TYR A 129 -0.27 6.81 5.65
N THR A 130 0.72 7.42 6.28
CA THR A 130 2.04 6.82 6.49
C THR A 130 1.91 5.58 7.39
N ARG A 131 2.79 4.58 7.18
CA ARG A 131 2.88 3.39 8.05
C ARG A 131 2.78 3.78 9.53
N GLY A 132 1.91 3.10 10.27
CA GLY A 132 1.72 3.32 11.71
C GLY A 132 0.58 4.26 12.11
N MET A 133 -0.05 4.97 11.17
CA MET A 133 -1.26 5.79 11.42
C MET A 133 -2.59 5.05 11.16
N GLN A 134 -2.56 3.85 10.56
CA GLN A 134 -3.77 3.15 10.08
C GLN A 134 -4.47 2.25 11.10
N ASP A 135 -3.99 2.15 12.33
CA ASP A 135 -4.76 1.49 13.38
C ASP A 135 -5.90 2.42 13.83
N VAL A 136 -6.90 2.58 12.97
CA VAL A 136 -8.17 3.22 13.31
C VAL A 136 -8.77 2.45 14.49
N ILE A 137 -9.03 3.19 15.55
CA ILE A 137 -9.68 2.74 16.78
C ILE A 137 -11.05 2.16 16.38
N GLY A 138 -11.14 0.83 16.26
CA GLY A 138 -12.35 0.14 15.79
C GLY A 138 -12.13 -1.13 14.96
N GLY A 139 -10.94 -1.33 14.39
CA GLY A 139 -10.48 -2.66 13.93
C GLY A 139 -10.92 -3.14 12.54
N GLN A 140 -11.64 -2.32 11.75
CA GLN A 140 -11.89 -2.57 10.32
C GLN A 140 -11.79 -1.26 9.53
N GLU A 141 -11.02 -1.26 8.44
CA GLU A 141 -10.96 -0.17 7.48
C GLU A 141 -11.87 -0.55 6.30
N SER A 142 -12.87 0.26 5.98
CA SER A 142 -13.73 0.02 4.82
C SER A 142 -13.71 1.21 3.87
N GLY A 143 -14.01 0.94 2.61
CA GLY A 143 -14.17 1.98 1.62
C GLY A 143 -14.54 1.41 0.26
N SER A 144 -14.67 2.31 -0.71
CA SER A 144 -15.04 1.94 -2.06
C SER A 144 -14.43 2.85 -3.11
N PHE A 145 -14.01 2.25 -4.21
CA PHE A 145 -13.62 2.94 -5.42
C PHE A 145 -14.73 2.82 -6.47
N ILE A 146 -14.94 3.90 -7.23
CA ILE A 146 -15.89 3.92 -8.35
C ILE A 146 -15.12 4.29 -9.60
N CYS A 147 -14.96 3.33 -10.51
CA CYS A 147 -14.33 3.53 -11.81
C CYS A 147 -15.38 3.79 -12.90
N GLY A 148 -15.01 4.60 -13.88
CA GLY A 148 -15.65 4.57 -15.20
C GLY A 148 -15.08 3.47 -16.08
N ASN A 149 -15.28 3.58 -17.39
CA ASN A 149 -14.81 2.59 -18.35
C ASN A 149 -13.39 2.88 -18.86
N ASP A 150 -12.45 3.14 -17.94
CA ASP A 150 -11.06 3.43 -18.29
C ASP A 150 -10.10 2.38 -17.69
N PRO A 151 -9.37 1.61 -18.52
CA PRO A 151 -8.40 0.61 -18.05
C PRO A 151 -7.34 1.17 -17.10
N MET A 152 -6.92 2.44 -17.27
CA MET A 152 -5.88 3.04 -16.44
C MET A 152 -6.34 3.22 -15.00
N ASP A 153 -7.63 3.50 -14.78
CA ASP A 153 -8.20 3.61 -13.44
C ASP A 153 -8.14 2.25 -12.73
N ILE A 154 -8.56 1.18 -13.41
CA ILE A 154 -8.53 -0.19 -12.88
C ILE A 154 -7.12 -0.61 -12.46
N ARG A 155 -6.12 -0.36 -13.33
CA ARG A 155 -4.72 -0.67 -13.03
C ARG A 155 -4.23 0.12 -11.82
N PHE A 156 -4.52 1.42 -11.78
CA PHE A 156 -4.13 2.28 -10.67
C PHE A 156 -4.74 1.81 -9.34
N TYR A 157 -6.05 1.54 -9.31
CA TYR A 157 -6.73 1.06 -8.10
C TYR A 157 -6.16 -0.27 -7.60
N THR A 158 -5.93 -1.20 -8.52
CA THR A 158 -5.38 -2.52 -8.20
C THR A 158 -4.00 -2.37 -7.57
N ASN A 159 -3.09 -1.66 -8.25
CA ASN A 159 -1.73 -1.46 -7.75
C ASN A 159 -1.75 -0.72 -6.42
N PHE A 160 -2.55 0.35 -6.31
CA PHE A 160 -2.63 1.14 -5.09
C PHE A 160 -3.11 0.32 -3.88
N LEU A 161 -4.19 -0.45 -4.02
CA LEU A 161 -4.74 -1.30 -2.96
C LEU A 161 -3.80 -2.44 -2.57
N VAL A 162 -3.20 -3.11 -3.55
CA VAL A 162 -2.24 -4.20 -3.33
C VAL A 162 -0.99 -3.68 -2.64
N SER A 163 -0.40 -2.58 -3.14
CA SER A 163 0.77 -1.94 -2.55
C SER A 163 0.48 -1.44 -1.14
N TYR A 164 -0.71 -0.91 -0.88
CA TYR A 164 -1.15 -0.54 0.47
C TYR A 164 -1.13 -1.74 1.42
N LEU A 165 -1.82 -2.83 1.07
CA LEU A 165 -1.92 -4.01 1.93
C LEU A 165 -0.55 -4.65 2.17
N TYR A 166 0.29 -4.71 1.14
CA TYR A 166 1.64 -5.24 1.27
C TYR A 166 2.50 -4.35 2.18
N ASN A 167 2.48 -3.04 1.97
CA ASN A 167 3.31 -2.14 2.74
C ASN A 167 2.82 -1.94 4.18
N THR A 168 1.55 -2.19 4.47
CA THR A 168 0.99 -2.14 5.83
C THR A 168 1.09 -3.49 6.55
N ASN A 169 1.89 -4.42 6.01
CA ASN A 169 2.09 -5.78 6.54
C ASN A 169 0.78 -6.55 6.71
N ARG A 170 -0.18 -6.39 5.78
CA ARG A 170 -1.46 -7.12 5.78
C ARG A 170 -1.43 -8.35 4.89
N ILE A 171 -0.59 -8.38 3.86
CA ILE A 171 -0.45 -9.52 2.94
C ILE A 171 1.02 -9.85 2.70
N SER A 172 1.35 -11.12 2.45
CA SER A 172 2.72 -11.55 2.10
C SER A 172 3.09 -11.17 0.65
N ASP A 173 4.32 -11.46 0.22
CA ASP A 173 4.74 -11.25 -1.18
C ASP A 173 3.99 -12.18 -2.15
N GLU A 174 3.72 -13.42 -1.73
CA GLU A 174 2.92 -14.39 -2.48
C GLU A 174 1.45 -13.92 -2.58
N ASP A 175 0.86 -13.54 -1.45
CA ASP A 175 -0.52 -13.02 -1.41
C ASP A 175 -0.66 -11.72 -2.20
N ARG A 176 0.40 -10.90 -2.25
CA ARG A 176 0.45 -9.69 -3.09
C ARG A 176 0.28 -10.06 -4.55
N PHE A 177 1.03 -11.04 -5.04
CA PHE A 177 0.92 -11.51 -6.42
C PHE A 177 -0.46 -12.11 -6.70
N ASN A 178 -0.94 -12.99 -5.82
CA ASN A 178 -2.25 -13.64 -5.94
C ASN A 178 -3.40 -12.62 -5.99
N LEU A 179 -3.37 -11.63 -5.09
CA LEU A 179 -4.37 -10.57 -5.05
C LEU A 179 -4.30 -9.67 -6.28
N GLN A 180 -3.09 -9.33 -6.75
CA GLN A 180 -2.92 -8.50 -7.94
C GLN A 180 -3.46 -9.17 -9.19
N MET A 181 -3.15 -10.46 -9.38
CA MET A 181 -3.67 -11.25 -10.51
C MET A 181 -5.19 -11.38 -10.44
N THR A 182 -5.73 -11.72 -9.27
CA THR A 182 -7.18 -11.87 -9.06
C THR A 182 -7.92 -10.57 -9.32
N LEU A 183 -7.47 -9.45 -8.75
CA LEU A 183 -8.10 -8.15 -8.97
C LEU A 183 -8.01 -7.72 -10.43
N MET A 184 -6.86 -7.88 -11.09
CA MET A 184 -6.70 -7.52 -12.50
C MET A 184 -7.66 -8.32 -13.38
N GLU A 185 -7.76 -9.62 -13.17
CA GLU A 185 -8.65 -10.51 -13.93
C GLU A 185 -10.12 -10.13 -13.71
N LEU A 186 -10.56 -10.03 -12.45
CA LEU A 186 -11.96 -9.75 -12.13
C LEU A 186 -12.39 -8.34 -12.57
N LEU A 187 -11.52 -7.34 -12.43
CA LEU A 187 -11.82 -5.97 -12.88
C LEU A 187 -11.78 -5.84 -14.41
N THR A 188 -10.87 -6.55 -15.08
CA THR A 188 -10.86 -6.59 -16.55
C THR A 188 -12.14 -7.25 -17.07
N ASN A 189 -12.61 -8.31 -16.43
CA ASN A 189 -13.89 -8.94 -16.78
C ASN A 189 -15.08 -8.01 -16.53
N ALA A 190 -15.10 -7.31 -15.39
CA ALA A 190 -16.11 -6.30 -15.09
C ALA A 190 -16.13 -5.15 -16.13
N LEU A 191 -14.98 -4.76 -16.65
CA LEU A 191 -14.86 -3.72 -17.69
C LEU A 191 -15.27 -4.24 -19.07
N GLU A 192 -14.60 -5.28 -19.55
CA GLU A 192 -14.75 -5.79 -20.92
C GLU A 192 -16.11 -6.44 -21.10
N HIS A 193 -16.42 -7.45 -20.28
CA HIS A 193 -17.63 -8.26 -20.44
C HIS A 193 -18.84 -7.66 -19.72
N GLY A 194 -18.64 -7.02 -18.57
CA GLY A 194 -19.70 -6.37 -17.81
C GLY A 194 -20.14 -5.06 -18.45
N ASN A 195 -19.37 -4.00 -18.21
CA ASN A 195 -19.76 -2.64 -18.59
C ASN A 195 -19.81 -2.42 -20.11
N LEU A 196 -18.83 -2.91 -20.86
CA LEU A 196 -18.68 -2.64 -22.29
C LEU A 196 -19.29 -3.71 -23.20
N GLU A 197 -19.74 -4.83 -22.62
CA GLU A 197 -20.35 -5.96 -23.33
C GLU A 197 -19.52 -6.39 -24.55
N ILE A 198 -18.20 -6.42 -24.40
CA ILE A 198 -17.24 -6.92 -25.39
C ILE A 198 -17.21 -8.44 -25.22
N SER A 199 -17.71 -9.18 -26.20
CA SER A 199 -17.63 -10.64 -26.19
C SER A 199 -16.23 -11.13 -26.55
N TYR A 200 -15.90 -12.38 -26.22
CA TYR A 200 -14.65 -13.01 -26.70
C TYR A 200 -14.58 -13.02 -28.23
N GLU A 201 -15.70 -13.23 -28.92
CA GLU A 201 -15.75 -13.16 -30.38
C GLU A 201 -15.43 -11.76 -30.92
N ASP A 202 -15.98 -10.71 -30.29
CA ASP A 202 -15.66 -9.32 -30.64
C ASP A 202 -14.17 -9.06 -30.49
N LYS A 203 -13.58 -9.54 -29.38
CA LYS A 203 -12.15 -9.41 -29.07
C LYS A 203 -11.29 -10.14 -30.10
N SER A 204 -11.59 -11.41 -30.38
CA SER A 204 -10.86 -12.20 -31.38
C SER A 204 -10.97 -11.61 -32.78
N LYS A 205 -12.15 -11.15 -33.20
CA LYS A 205 -12.35 -10.49 -34.51
C LYS A 205 -11.52 -9.21 -34.63
N TRP A 206 -11.53 -8.37 -33.60
CA TRP A 206 -10.77 -7.12 -33.57
C TRP A 206 -9.25 -7.36 -33.61
N MET A 207 -8.76 -8.28 -32.79
CA MET A 207 -7.33 -8.62 -32.72
C MET A 207 -6.84 -9.26 -34.03
N ASN A 208 -7.64 -10.13 -34.66
CA ASN A 208 -7.31 -10.75 -35.94
C ASN A 208 -7.22 -9.73 -37.09
N GLN A 209 -7.86 -8.57 -36.96
CA GLN A 209 -7.78 -7.45 -37.90
C GLN A 209 -6.58 -6.52 -37.61
N GLY A 210 -5.71 -6.88 -36.65
CA GLY A 210 -4.57 -6.06 -36.23
C GLY A 210 -4.95 -4.90 -35.30
N GLY A 211 -6.17 -4.89 -34.76
CA GLY A 211 -6.64 -3.87 -33.83
C GLY A 211 -6.06 -4.03 -32.42
N ASP A 212 -5.89 -2.91 -31.72
CA ASP A 212 -5.46 -2.87 -30.32
C ASP A 212 -6.67 -2.91 -29.37
N ILE A 213 -6.61 -3.74 -28.32
CA ILE A 213 -7.69 -3.89 -27.33
C ILE A 213 -8.05 -2.58 -26.64
N LEU A 214 -7.06 -1.70 -26.39
CA LEU A 214 -7.31 -0.40 -25.76
C LEU A 214 -8.15 0.51 -26.66
N GLN A 215 -7.98 0.42 -27.98
CA GLN A 215 -8.80 1.16 -28.93
C GLN A 215 -10.24 0.67 -28.95
N LEU A 216 -10.45 -0.66 -28.91
CA LEU A 216 -11.79 -1.25 -28.83
C LEU A 216 -12.52 -0.81 -27.55
N ILE A 217 -11.82 -0.89 -26.41
CA ILE A 217 -12.34 -0.42 -25.12
C ILE A 217 -12.71 1.06 -25.19
N GLY A 218 -11.82 1.91 -25.73
CA GLY A 218 -12.07 3.34 -25.88
C GLY A 218 -13.28 3.64 -26.77
N ALA A 219 -13.41 2.94 -27.90
CA ALA A 219 -14.53 3.08 -28.82
C ALA A 219 -15.87 2.68 -28.18
N ARG A 220 -15.91 1.55 -27.47
CA ARG A 220 -17.09 1.10 -26.72
C ARG A 220 -17.43 2.06 -25.59
N ALA A 221 -16.43 2.50 -24.81
CA ALA A 221 -16.64 3.42 -23.69
C ALA A 221 -17.21 4.79 -24.11
N ALA A 222 -16.95 5.23 -25.34
CA ALA A 222 -17.50 6.47 -25.89
C ALA A 222 -18.98 6.38 -26.30
N MET A 223 -19.54 5.16 -26.46
CA MET A 223 -20.93 4.99 -26.88
C MET A 223 -21.89 5.44 -25.76
N PRO A 224 -22.97 6.18 -26.07
CA PRO A 224 -23.92 6.69 -25.07
C PRO A 224 -24.52 5.62 -24.15
N GLN A 225 -24.69 4.40 -24.66
CA GLN A 225 -25.24 3.26 -23.92
C GLN A 225 -24.30 2.71 -22.82
N PHE A 226 -22.99 2.94 -22.96
CA PHE A 226 -21.97 2.42 -22.03
C PHE A 226 -21.31 3.51 -21.20
N SER A 227 -21.24 4.76 -21.68
CA SER A 227 -20.45 5.85 -21.08
C SER A 227 -20.79 6.19 -19.62
N ASN A 228 -22.04 5.99 -19.20
CA ASN A 228 -22.49 6.25 -17.85
C ASN A 228 -22.35 5.05 -16.89
N ARG A 229 -22.05 3.86 -17.40
CA ARG A 229 -21.83 2.66 -16.57
C ARG A 229 -20.58 2.81 -15.71
N ARG A 230 -20.60 2.20 -14.53
CA ARG A 230 -19.55 2.26 -13.52
C ARG A 230 -19.20 0.87 -13.01
N ILE A 231 -17.99 0.75 -12.48
CA ILE A 231 -17.54 -0.42 -11.73
C ILE A 231 -17.33 0.05 -10.29
N TYR A 232 -17.89 -0.68 -9.35
CA TYR A 232 -17.86 -0.41 -7.93
C TYR A 232 -16.96 -1.45 -7.27
N ILE A 233 -15.87 -1.01 -6.65
CA ILE A 233 -14.93 -1.85 -5.93
C ILE A 233 -15.08 -1.49 -4.45
N SER A 234 -15.64 -2.35 -3.64
CA SER A 234 -15.75 -2.15 -2.20
C SER A 234 -14.85 -3.13 -1.46
N TYR A 235 -14.30 -2.70 -0.34
CA TYR A 235 -13.41 -3.51 0.47
C TYR A 235 -13.65 -3.28 1.96
N THR A 236 -13.34 -4.30 2.75
CA THR A 236 -13.27 -4.23 4.22
C THR A 236 -12.01 -4.95 4.67
N ILE A 237 -11.06 -4.20 5.21
CA ILE A 237 -9.77 -4.68 5.69
C ILE A 237 -9.89 -4.87 7.19
N GLY A 238 -10.06 -6.12 7.61
CA GLY A 238 -10.12 -6.48 9.02
C GLY A 238 -8.77 -6.87 9.60
N LYS A 239 -8.78 -7.31 10.86
CA LYS A 239 -7.57 -7.84 11.50
C LYS A 239 -7.20 -9.23 11.00
N VAL A 240 -8.17 -10.10 10.73
CA VAL A 240 -7.93 -11.52 10.35
C VAL A 240 -7.93 -11.66 8.84
N LYS A 241 -8.88 -10.99 8.20
CA LYS A 241 -9.17 -11.15 6.79
C LYS A 241 -9.50 -9.81 6.17
N SER A 242 -9.29 -9.71 4.87
CA SER A 242 -9.79 -8.61 4.04
C SER A 242 -10.79 -9.16 3.04
N ALA A 243 -11.95 -8.52 2.93
CA ALA A 243 -13.00 -8.87 1.99
C ALA A 243 -13.09 -7.82 0.89
N PHE A 244 -13.34 -8.27 -0.34
CA PHE A 244 -13.48 -7.42 -1.52
C PHE A 244 -14.74 -7.80 -2.27
N LYS A 245 -15.35 -6.80 -2.91
CA LYS A 245 -16.50 -6.97 -3.76
C LYS A 245 -16.38 -6.03 -4.96
N ILE A 246 -16.52 -6.60 -6.15
CA ILE A 246 -16.49 -5.88 -7.44
C ILE A 246 -17.87 -6.05 -8.07
N LYS A 247 -18.51 -4.94 -8.40
CA LYS A 247 -19.81 -4.91 -9.08
C LYS A 247 -19.74 -4.04 -10.32
N ASP A 248 -20.27 -4.51 -11.43
CA ASP A 248 -20.44 -3.75 -12.66
C ASP A 248 -21.93 -3.46 -12.97
N ASP A 249 -22.17 -2.45 -13.79
CA ASP A 249 -23.51 -2.06 -14.24
C ASP A 249 -23.99 -2.88 -15.46
N GLY A 250 -23.22 -3.89 -15.87
CA GLY A 250 -23.53 -4.76 -16.98
C GLY A 250 -24.72 -5.68 -16.73
N ASN A 251 -25.05 -6.45 -17.77
CA ASN A 251 -26.15 -7.42 -17.72
C ASN A 251 -25.81 -8.67 -16.90
N GLY A 252 -24.53 -8.85 -16.55
CA GLY A 252 -24.03 -10.05 -15.88
C GLY A 252 -23.91 -11.23 -16.83
N PHE A 253 -23.55 -12.39 -16.31
CA PHE A 253 -23.38 -13.61 -17.09
C PHE A 253 -23.67 -14.87 -16.27
N ASP A 254 -24.01 -15.97 -16.95
CA ASP A 254 -24.10 -17.28 -16.31
C ASP A 254 -22.70 -17.80 -15.99
N TRP A 255 -22.26 -17.56 -14.75
CA TRP A 255 -20.95 -17.96 -14.27
C TRP A 255 -20.89 -19.46 -13.91
N LYS A 256 -22.03 -20.10 -13.63
CA LYS A 256 -22.11 -21.51 -13.22
C LYS A 256 -21.72 -22.43 -14.37
N THR A 257 -22.16 -22.12 -15.58
CA THR A 257 -21.79 -22.87 -16.78
C THR A 257 -20.30 -22.77 -17.11
N ARG A 258 -19.66 -21.64 -16.81
CA ARG A 258 -18.22 -21.42 -17.06
C ARG A 258 -17.32 -22.16 -16.07
N LEU A 259 -17.75 -22.35 -14.83
CA LEU A 259 -16.97 -23.12 -13.84
C LEU A 259 -16.99 -24.63 -14.09
N ASN A 260 -18.07 -25.14 -14.70
CA ASN A 260 -18.26 -26.56 -14.94
C ASN A 260 -17.65 -27.09 -16.25
N LYS A 261 -17.08 -26.21 -17.10
CA LYS A 261 -16.37 -26.63 -18.30
C LYS A 261 -14.92 -27.01 -17.96
N ASP A 262 -14.52 -28.24 -18.28
CA ASP A 262 -13.13 -28.70 -18.11
C ASP A 262 -12.13 -27.73 -18.76
N THR A 263 -11.20 -27.23 -17.96
CA THR A 263 -10.22 -26.14 -18.25
C THR A 263 -9.15 -26.51 -19.28
N THR A 264 -9.27 -27.65 -19.96
CA THR A 264 -8.24 -28.23 -20.82
C THR A 264 -8.26 -27.71 -22.26
N THR A 265 -9.37 -27.14 -22.76
CA THR A 265 -9.52 -26.88 -24.21
C THR A 265 -9.87 -25.43 -24.61
N GLU A 266 -10.44 -24.58 -23.74
CA GLU A 266 -10.74 -23.17 -24.09
C GLU A 266 -9.88 -22.18 -23.26
N LEU A 267 -9.20 -21.25 -23.96
CA LEU A 267 -8.42 -20.15 -23.35
C LEU A 267 -9.29 -19.19 -22.49
N HIS A 268 -10.62 -19.22 -22.64
CA HIS A 268 -11.55 -18.16 -22.24
C HIS A 268 -12.35 -18.42 -20.93
N GLY A 269 -11.83 -19.28 -20.04
CA GLY A 269 -12.40 -19.51 -18.70
C GLY A 269 -11.37 -19.71 -17.59
N ARG A 270 -10.08 -19.67 -17.94
CA ARG A 270 -8.97 -19.94 -17.00
C ARG A 270 -8.84 -18.86 -15.93
N GLY A 271 -9.22 -17.61 -16.21
CA GLY A 271 -9.04 -16.50 -15.29
C GLY A 271 -9.83 -16.63 -13.98
N ILE A 272 -11.12 -17.01 -14.08
CA ILE A 272 -11.97 -17.20 -12.88
C ILE A 272 -11.50 -18.42 -12.07
N SER A 273 -11.18 -19.53 -12.75
CA SER A 273 -10.67 -20.74 -12.09
C SER A 273 -9.33 -20.50 -11.40
N LEU A 274 -8.43 -19.75 -12.05
CA LEU A 274 -7.16 -19.35 -11.45
C LEU A 274 -7.39 -18.45 -10.23
N SER A 275 -8.30 -17.48 -10.34
CA SER A 275 -8.67 -16.60 -9.23
C SER A 275 -9.20 -17.40 -8.03
N GLN A 276 -10.06 -18.41 -8.26
CA GLN A 276 -10.56 -19.31 -7.20
C GLN A 276 -9.47 -20.10 -6.48
N SER A 277 -8.37 -20.42 -7.17
CA SER A 277 -7.23 -21.10 -6.54
C SER A 277 -6.34 -20.14 -5.72
N MET A 278 -6.44 -18.83 -5.97
CA MET A 278 -5.59 -17.80 -5.39
C MET A 278 -6.21 -17.09 -4.18
N VAL A 279 -7.54 -17.08 -4.05
CA VAL A 279 -8.27 -16.40 -2.97
C VAL A 279 -9.34 -17.31 -2.36
N SER A 280 -9.87 -16.92 -1.20
CA SER A 280 -10.92 -17.67 -0.47
C SER A 280 -12.31 -17.10 -0.76
N ASP A 281 -13.34 -17.94 -0.61
CA ASP A 281 -14.76 -17.55 -0.67
C ASP A 281 -15.17 -16.73 -1.91
N LEU A 282 -14.54 -17.00 -3.07
CA LEU A 282 -14.87 -16.35 -4.33
C LEU A 282 -16.24 -16.81 -4.82
N HIS A 283 -17.19 -15.89 -4.88
CA HIS A 283 -18.55 -16.16 -5.36
C HIS A 283 -19.10 -15.00 -6.19
N TYR A 284 -19.92 -15.33 -7.18
CA TYR A 284 -20.70 -14.37 -7.94
C TYR A 284 -22.15 -14.34 -7.44
N ASN A 285 -22.83 -13.20 -7.58
CA ASN A 285 -24.27 -13.12 -7.37
C ASN A 285 -25.05 -13.89 -8.46
N ASP A 286 -26.36 -14.05 -8.30
CA ASP A 286 -27.20 -14.79 -9.26
C ASP A 286 -27.19 -14.19 -10.67
N LYS A 287 -27.11 -12.85 -10.76
CA LYS A 287 -27.02 -12.14 -12.04
C LYS A 287 -25.65 -12.31 -12.72
N GLY A 288 -24.58 -12.57 -11.97
CA GLY A 288 -23.20 -12.63 -12.45
C GLY A 288 -22.56 -11.29 -12.78
N ASN A 289 -23.04 -10.19 -12.20
CA ASN A 289 -22.46 -8.83 -12.35
C ASN A 289 -21.84 -8.31 -11.04
N GLU A 290 -21.76 -9.15 -10.02
CA GLU A 290 -21.07 -8.86 -8.77
C GLU A 290 -20.29 -10.10 -8.35
N VAL A 291 -19.01 -9.92 -8.03
CA VAL A 291 -18.13 -10.95 -7.48
C VAL A 291 -17.60 -10.48 -6.13
N SER A 292 -17.58 -11.38 -5.15
CA SER A 292 -16.98 -11.13 -3.84
C SER A 292 -15.98 -12.23 -3.50
N PHE A 293 -14.92 -11.88 -2.77
CA PHE A 293 -13.90 -12.83 -2.33
C PHE A 293 -13.18 -12.30 -1.08
N GLU A 294 -12.46 -13.19 -0.40
CA GLU A 294 -11.71 -12.90 0.82
C GLU A 294 -10.25 -13.34 0.71
N ILE A 295 -9.38 -12.65 1.43
CA ILE A 295 -8.00 -13.05 1.67
C ILE A 295 -7.70 -13.07 3.17
N THR A 296 -6.78 -13.94 3.58
CA THR A 296 -6.28 -13.96 4.96
C THR A 296 -5.20 -12.90 5.13
N ASN A 297 -5.30 -12.10 6.19
CA ASN A 297 -4.29 -11.10 6.51
C ASN A 297 -3.16 -11.74 7.33
N ILE A 298 -1.91 -11.45 6.96
CA ILE A 298 -0.75 -11.81 7.76
C ILE A 298 -0.78 -11.02 9.08
N ARG A 299 -0.17 -11.61 10.12
CA ARG A 299 -0.18 -11.05 11.47
C ARG A 299 1.16 -11.25 12.13
N ASN A 300 1.50 -10.29 12.98
CA ASN A 300 2.68 -10.37 13.83
C ASN A 300 3.96 -10.67 13.04
N THR A 301 4.08 -10.15 11.81
CA THR A 301 5.32 -10.17 11.03
C THR A 301 5.43 -8.90 10.18
N VAL A 302 6.64 -8.48 9.85
CA VAL A 302 6.89 -7.43 8.86
C VAL A 302 7.26 -8.03 7.50
N ASN A 303 6.86 -7.36 6.41
CA ASN A 303 7.28 -7.74 5.06
C ASN A 303 8.67 -7.22 4.73
N ASN A 304 9.04 -6.05 5.28
CA ASN A 304 10.30 -5.40 4.99
C ASN A 304 10.99 -4.98 6.28
N VAL A 305 12.30 -5.19 6.33
CA VAL A 305 13.19 -4.68 7.37
C VAL A 305 13.88 -3.43 6.80
N PRO A 306 14.00 -2.33 7.58
CA PRO A 306 14.74 -1.15 7.14
C PRO A 306 16.15 -1.54 6.68
N GLY A 307 16.62 -0.91 5.59
CA GLY A 307 17.93 -1.21 5.00
C GLY A 307 19.05 -1.09 6.04
N MET A 308 18.98 -0.04 6.85
CA MET A 308 19.91 0.19 7.97
C MET A 308 19.99 -0.94 8.99
N LEU A 309 18.94 -1.76 9.13
CA LEU A 309 18.88 -2.78 10.17
C LEU A 309 19.37 -4.15 9.70
N LYS A 310 19.49 -4.36 8.39
CA LYS A 310 19.95 -5.64 7.80
C LYS A 310 21.32 -6.12 8.30
N PRO A 311 22.31 -5.25 8.60
CA PRO A 311 23.60 -5.69 9.10
C PRO A 311 23.59 -6.25 10.54
N PHE A 312 22.51 -6.05 11.30
CA PHE A 312 22.44 -6.45 12.70
C PHE A 312 21.90 -7.88 12.88
N ASP A 313 22.28 -8.50 14.00
CA ASP A 313 21.92 -9.87 14.30
C ASP A 313 20.42 -10.03 14.56
N THR A 314 19.83 -11.02 13.89
CA THR A 314 18.48 -11.49 14.19
C THR A 314 18.52 -12.54 15.30
N VAL A 315 17.85 -12.24 16.42
CA VAL A 315 17.72 -13.12 17.59
C VAL A 315 16.32 -13.72 17.62
N SER A 316 16.25 -15.04 17.75
CA SER A 316 14.98 -15.77 17.88
C SER A 316 14.70 -16.08 19.34
N TYR A 317 13.45 -15.90 19.76
CA TYR A 317 12.95 -16.22 21.08
C TYR A 317 11.80 -17.23 20.99
N LYS A 318 11.82 -18.22 21.88
CA LYS A 318 10.73 -19.17 22.11
C LYS A 318 9.74 -18.63 23.13
N ASP A 319 8.58 -19.27 23.21
CA ASP A 319 7.51 -18.87 24.13
C ASP A 319 8.03 -18.69 25.57
N LYS A 320 7.60 -17.60 26.21
CA LYS A 320 7.96 -17.20 27.58
C LYS A 320 9.44 -16.90 27.83
N GLN A 321 10.29 -16.94 26.81
CA GLN A 321 11.68 -16.49 26.97
C GLN A 321 11.72 -14.99 27.25
N VAL A 322 12.63 -14.62 28.16
CA VAL A 322 12.81 -13.23 28.59
C VAL A 322 13.70 -12.52 27.58
N VAL A 323 13.20 -11.41 27.03
CA VAL A 323 13.98 -10.52 26.17
C VAL A 323 14.80 -9.56 27.02
N CYS A 324 14.20 -8.97 28.05
CA CYS A 324 14.89 -8.14 29.03
C CYS A 324 14.11 -8.09 30.35
N ARG A 325 14.79 -7.72 31.44
CA ARG A 325 14.19 -7.57 32.77
C ARG A 325 14.06 -6.12 33.17
N GLN A 326 13.02 -5.80 33.92
CA GLN A 326 12.88 -4.49 34.55
C GLN A 326 14.12 -4.19 35.42
N HIS A 327 14.60 -2.95 35.36
CA HIS A 327 15.81 -2.45 36.03
C HIS A 327 17.15 -3.05 35.54
N GLU A 328 17.13 -3.88 34.49
CA GLU A 328 18.34 -4.36 33.83
C GLU A 328 19.12 -3.19 33.22
N VAL A 329 20.44 -3.25 33.36
CA VAL A 329 21.38 -2.26 32.80
C VAL A 329 21.67 -2.64 31.35
N SER A 330 20.70 -2.39 30.48
CA SER A 330 20.84 -2.57 29.03
C SER A 330 20.12 -1.44 28.31
N ASN A 331 20.80 -0.84 27.35
CA ASN A 331 20.30 0.26 26.53
C ASN A 331 20.23 -0.14 25.04
N ASP A 332 20.30 -1.43 24.74
CA ASP A 332 20.11 -1.95 23.39
C ASP A 332 18.69 -1.68 22.92
N LEU A 333 18.55 -1.37 21.63
CA LEU A 333 17.27 -1.24 20.96
C LEU A 333 16.98 -2.56 20.23
N TYR A 334 15.73 -2.99 20.19
CA TYR A 334 15.34 -4.13 19.37
C TYR A 334 14.27 -3.74 18.38
N PHE A 335 14.41 -4.15 17.13
CA PHE A 335 13.37 -4.04 16.12
C PHE A 335 12.54 -5.33 16.04
N ILE A 336 11.22 -5.21 16.05
CA ILE A 336 10.29 -6.31 16.06
C ILE A 336 10.07 -6.82 14.64
N VAL A 337 10.71 -7.95 14.29
CA VAL A 337 10.53 -8.59 12.98
C VAL A 337 9.24 -9.42 12.97
N SER A 338 9.05 -10.26 13.99
CA SER A 338 7.84 -11.07 14.13
C SER A 338 7.57 -11.48 15.58
N GLY A 339 6.34 -11.95 15.82
CA GLY A 339 5.86 -12.41 17.11
C GLY A 339 5.16 -11.33 17.93
N ARG A 340 4.89 -11.65 19.19
CA ARG A 340 4.25 -10.75 20.16
C ARG A 340 5.06 -10.74 21.45
N TYR A 341 5.11 -9.60 22.12
CA TYR A 341 5.94 -9.42 23.30
C TYR A 341 5.13 -8.83 24.45
N ALA A 342 4.95 -9.59 25.53
CA ALA A 342 4.22 -9.15 26.70
C ALA A 342 5.10 -8.25 27.56
N VAL A 343 4.59 -7.06 27.92
CA VAL A 343 5.28 -6.05 28.72
C VAL A 343 4.73 -6.04 30.13
N TYR A 344 5.59 -6.33 31.11
CA TYR A 344 5.24 -6.39 32.53
C TYR A 344 5.94 -5.30 33.33
N SER A 345 5.19 -4.59 34.17
CA SER A 345 5.76 -3.77 35.24
C SER A 345 5.41 -4.43 36.58
N GLY A 346 6.43 -4.86 37.31
CA GLY A 346 6.24 -5.80 38.43
C GLY A 346 5.52 -7.07 37.97
N ARG A 347 4.35 -7.35 38.55
CA ARG A 347 3.50 -8.52 38.20
C ARG A 347 2.35 -8.18 37.25
N LYS A 348 2.17 -6.91 36.86
CA LYS A 348 1.04 -6.46 36.05
C LYS A 348 1.41 -6.44 34.57
N LEU A 349 0.61 -7.11 33.75
CA LEU A 349 0.68 -6.97 32.29
C LEU A 349 0.20 -5.57 31.91
N ILE A 350 1.07 -4.79 31.28
CA ILE A 350 0.80 -3.40 30.88
C ILE A 350 0.29 -3.36 29.44
N SER A 351 0.96 -4.09 28.54
CA SER A 351 0.62 -4.13 27.13
C SER A 351 1.23 -5.35 26.45
N VAL A 352 0.85 -5.57 25.19
CA VAL A 352 1.50 -6.53 24.29
C VAL A 352 1.98 -5.76 23.07
N LEU A 353 3.28 -5.86 22.80
CA LEU A 353 3.91 -5.27 21.63
C LEU A 353 3.84 -6.23 20.44
N THR A 354 3.69 -5.66 19.26
CA THR A 354 3.59 -6.33 17.97
C THR A 354 4.53 -5.62 16.99
N PRO A 355 4.74 -6.13 15.77
CA PRO A 355 5.50 -5.40 14.76
C PRO A 355 4.97 -3.99 14.45
N ASN A 356 3.70 -3.68 14.73
CA ASN A 356 3.15 -2.33 14.59
C ASN A 356 3.71 -1.32 15.62
N ASP A 357 4.32 -1.81 16.70
CA ASP A 357 5.06 -1.01 17.68
C ASP A 357 6.50 -0.73 17.23
N MET A 358 6.99 -1.49 16.25
CA MET A 358 8.34 -1.50 15.64
C MET A 358 9.52 -1.76 16.58
N PHE A 359 9.58 -1.09 17.73
CA PHE A 359 10.73 -1.11 18.60
C PHE A 359 10.40 -1.53 20.03
N ILE A 360 11.37 -2.19 20.65
CA ILE A 360 11.41 -2.52 22.07
C ILE A 360 12.64 -1.85 22.68
N GLY A 361 12.45 -1.21 23.83
CA GLY A 361 13.56 -0.69 24.62
C GLY A 361 14.00 0.72 24.26
N GLU A 362 13.17 1.42 23.47
CA GLU A 362 13.39 2.80 23.04
C GLU A 362 13.56 3.76 24.23
N MET A 363 12.85 3.53 25.34
CA MET A 363 12.97 4.37 26.54
C MET A 363 14.37 4.29 27.15
N ALA A 364 14.87 3.07 27.41
CA ALA A 364 16.21 2.86 27.97
C ALA A 364 17.30 3.37 27.01
N PHE A 365 17.10 3.16 25.71
CA PHE A 365 17.99 3.65 24.66
C PHE A 365 18.09 5.19 24.66
N LEU A 366 16.96 5.90 24.61
CA LEU A 366 16.89 7.36 24.48
C LEU A 366 17.19 8.11 25.78
N LEU A 367 16.59 7.67 26.90
CA LEU A 367 16.74 8.33 28.20
C LEU A 367 18.04 7.97 28.91
N ASN A 368 18.81 7.03 28.35
CA ASN A 368 20.02 6.50 28.96
C ASN A 368 19.79 5.95 30.38
N ASP A 369 18.66 5.26 30.55
CA ASP A 369 18.21 4.71 31.82
C ASP A 369 18.10 3.16 31.73
N ARG A 370 17.78 2.52 32.86
CA ARG A 370 17.52 1.08 32.95
C ARG A 370 16.22 0.71 32.24
N ARG A 371 16.04 -0.58 31.96
CA ARG A 371 14.78 -1.12 31.41
C ARG A 371 13.60 -0.77 32.33
N SER A 372 12.57 -0.12 31.76
CA SER A 372 11.37 0.30 32.49
C SER A 372 10.40 -0.85 32.82
N ALA A 373 10.52 -1.97 32.10
CA ALA A 373 9.62 -3.12 32.20
C ALA A 373 10.36 -4.43 31.87
N THR A 374 9.79 -5.55 32.30
CA THR A 374 10.19 -6.90 31.88
C THR A 374 9.45 -7.26 30.61
N ILE A 375 10.13 -7.88 29.64
CA ILE A 375 9.55 -8.24 28.35
C ILE A 375 9.73 -9.73 28.10
N LEU A 376 8.62 -10.40 27.76
CA LEU A 376 8.57 -11.84 27.48
C LEU A 376 8.07 -12.07 26.06
N ALA A 377 8.69 -13.01 25.34
CA ALA A 377 8.17 -13.51 24.08
C ALA A 377 6.86 -14.30 24.29
N VAL A 378 5.90 -14.14 23.38
CA VAL A 378 4.62 -14.86 23.35
C VAL A 378 4.56 -15.67 22.07
N GLY A 379 4.85 -16.98 22.18
CA GLY A 379 5.08 -17.86 21.03
C GLY A 379 6.47 -17.66 20.40
N ASP A 380 6.61 -18.11 19.15
CA ASP A 380 7.82 -17.91 18.36
C ASP A 380 7.96 -16.44 17.92
N CYS A 381 9.11 -15.87 18.22
CA CYS A 381 9.37 -14.44 18.14
C CYS A 381 10.74 -14.19 17.50
N LYS A 382 10.87 -13.12 16.70
CA LYS A 382 12.14 -12.68 16.13
C LYS A 382 12.34 -11.19 16.32
N LEU A 383 13.52 -10.82 16.81
CA LEU A 383 13.98 -9.44 16.99
C LEU A 383 15.28 -9.23 16.23
N ILE A 384 15.51 -8.02 15.73
CA ILE A 384 16.86 -7.58 15.38
C ILE A 384 17.42 -6.80 16.57
N ARG A 385 18.54 -7.25 17.12
CA ARG A 385 19.20 -6.59 18.26
C ARG A 385 20.14 -5.51 17.74
N ILE A 386 19.98 -4.30 18.24
CA ILE A 386 20.73 -3.13 17.80
C ILE A 386 21.45 -2.52 19.01
N PRO A 387 22.77 -2.73 19.14
CA PRO A 387 23.55 -2.10 20.18
C PRO A 387 23.52 -0.57 20.08
N LYS A 388 23.50 0.12 21.23
CA LYS A 388 23.35 1.58 21.27
C LYS A 388 24.41 2.32 20.45
N GLN A 389 25.68 1.92 20.57
CA GLN A 389 26.80 2.59 19.90
C GLN A 389 26.74 2.43 18.38
N ASP A 390 26.29 1.26 17.91
CA ASP A 390 26.17 0.99 16.49
C ASP A 390 25.01 1.78 15.89
N PHE A 391 23.88 1.86 16.59
CA PHE A 391 22.76 2.70 16.15
C PHE A 391 23.12 4.19 16.11
N LEU A 392 23.85 4.70 17.12
CA LEU A 392 24.33 6.08 17.11
C LEU A 392 25.30 6.34 15.95
N SER A 393 26.19 5.38 15.66
CA SER A 393 27.11 5.46 14.52
C SER A 393 26.35 5.42 13.20
N LEU A 394 25.25 4.67 13.13
CA LEU A 394 24.39 4.60 11.96
C LEU A 394 23.68 5.92 11.71
N ILE A 395 23.10 6.54 12.74
CA ILE A 395 22.47 7.87 12.61
C ILE A 395 23.49 8.92 12.17
N ARG A 396 24.73 8.87 12.67
CA ARG A 396 25.78 9.80 12.23
C ARG A 396 26.11 9.66 10.74
N ARG A 397 26.10 8.43 10.21
CA ARG A 397 26.34 8.15 8.79
C ARG A 397 25.13 8.45 7.92
N ASN A 398 23.93 8.26 8.45
CA ASN A 398 22.66 8.39 7.75
C ASN A 398 21.66 9.20 8.62
N PRO A 399 21.78 10.54 8.66
CA PRO A 399 21.01 11.39 9.56
C PRO A 399 19.48 11.31 9.41
N HIS A 400 19.00 11.00 8.20
CA HIS A 400 17.57 10.86 7.91
C HIS A 400 16.88 9.80 8.79
N TYR A 401 17.59 8.73 9.21
CA TYR A 401 17.00 7.74 10.13
C TYR A 401 16.73 8.30 11.52
N GLY A 402 17.52 9.27 11.98
CA GLY A 402 17.27 9.96 13.25
C GLY A 402 15.98 10.78 13.23
N ILE A 403 15.76 11.50 12.13
CA ILE A 403 14.49 12.24 11.89
C ILE A 403 13.33 11.27 11.76
N PHE A 404 13.51 10.18 11.00
CA PHE A 404 12.49 9.15 10.85
C PHE A 404 12.09 8.55 12.21
N LEU A 405 13.06 8.13 13.03
CA LEU A 405 12.79 7.61 14.38
C LEU A 405 12.02 8.64 15.22
N SER A 406 12.40 9.91 15.14
CA SER A 406 11.72 10.99 15.86
C SER A 406 10.26 11.14 15.42
N LYS A 407 9.98 11.07 14.11
CA LYS A 407 8.60 11.05 13.57
C LYS A 407 7.82 9.85 14.09
N MET A 408 8.42 8.65 14.09
CA MET A 408 7.76 7.43 14.60
C MET A 408 7.41 7.52 16.09
N LEU A 409 8.29 8.07 16.91
CA LEU A 409 8.04 8.27 18.34
C LEU A 409 6.93 9.31 18.58
N ALA A 410 6.96 10.42 17.85
CA ALA A 410 5.89 11.42 17.90
C ALA A 410 4.52 10.81 17.53
N GLN A 411 4.48 9.97 16.50
CA GLN A 411 3.26 9.24 16.12
C GLN A 411 2.80 8.25 17.20
N ARG A 412 3.73 7.54 17.84
CA ARG A 412 3.41 6.65 18.97
C ARG A 412 2.80 7.43 20.13
N LEU A 413 3.33 8.61 20.45
CA LEU A 413 2.79 9.50 21.48
C LEU A 413 1.37 9.93 21.16
N ILE A 414 1.08 10.36 19.93
CA ILE A 414 -0.28 10.72 19.48
C ILE A 414 -1.25 9.54 19.74
N ARG A 415 -0.89 8.32 19.29
CA ARG A 415 -1.72 7.12 19.50
C ARG A 415 -1.97 6.82 20.99
N GLN A 416 -0.99 7.06 21.86
CA GLN A 416 -1.17 6.88 23.30
C GLN A 416 -2.06 7.94 23.92
N THR A 417 -1.94 9.20 23.48
CA THR A 417 -2.81 10.30 23.90
C THR A 417 -4.26 10.02 23.51
N ASP A 418 -4.52 9.61 22.27
CA ASP A 418 -5.87 9.30 21.77
C ASP A 418 -6.54 8.18 22.59
N LYS A 419 -5.80 7.09 22.85
CA LYS A 419 -6.28 5.99 23.72
C LYS A 419 -6.60 6.48 25.14
N THR A 420 -5.77 7.36 25.68
CA THR A 420 -5.97 7.90 27.03
C THR A 420 -7.23 8.76 27.10
N LEU A 421 -7.48 9.60 26.09
CA LEU A 421 -8.70 10.40 25.98
C LEU A 421 -9.94 9.52 25.85
N GLU A 422 -9.89 8.47 25.04
CA GLU A 422 -10.99 7.52 24.89
C GLU A 422 -11.32 6.81 26.21
N LEU A 423 -10.29 6.34 26.93
CA LEU A 423 -10.44 5.74 28.26
C LEU A 423 -11.04 6.72 29.27
N ALA A 424 -10.59 7.98 29.26
CA ALA A 424 -11.15 9.01 30.13
C ALA A 424 -12.63 9.27 29.84
N ASN A 425 -13.03 9.30 28.56
CA ASN A 425 -14.43 9.46 28.16
C ASN A 425 -15.29 8.27 28.63
N LYS A 426 -14.82 7.03 28.44
CA LYS A 426 -15.52 5.82 28.92
C LYS A 426 -15.68 5.80 30.44
N ILE A 427 -14.64 6.24 31.17
CA ILE A 427 -14.73 6.36 32.63
C ILE A 427 -15.80 7.39 33.02
N ASN A 428 -15.82 8.56 32.37
CA ASN A 428 -16.81 9.61 32.61
C ASN A 428 -18.25 9.17 32.28
N GLU A 429 -18.44 8.33 31.27
CA GLU A 429 -19.75 7.73 30.96
C GLU A 429 -20.20 6.78 32.07
N ILE A 430 -19.30 5.95 32.60
CA ILE A 430 -19.60 5.01 33.69
C ILE A 430 -19.90 5.76 35.00
N THR A 431 -19.19 6.84 35.30
CA THR A 431 -19.42 7.65 36.51
C THR A 431 -20.63 8.58 36.43
N ARG A 432 -21.22 8.80 35.24
CA ARG A 432 -22.49 9.53 35.09
C ARG A 432 -23.74 8.64 35.20
N VAL A 433 -23.57 7.32 35.13
CA VAL A 433 -24.66 6.33 35.21
C VAL A 433 -24.84 5.78 36.64
N ASN A 434 -23.90 6.04 37.54
CA ASN A 434 -24.00 5.82 38.98
C ASN A 434 -24.20 7.16 39.70
#